data_AF-A0A0V1H218-F1
#
_entry.id   AF-A0A0V1H218-F1
#
_cell.length_a   1.000
_cell.length_b   1.000
_cell.length_c   1.000
_cell.angle_alpha   90.00
_cell.angle_beta   90.00
_cell.angle_gamma   90.00
#
_symmetry.space_group_name_H-M   'P 1'
#
loop_
_entity.id
_entity.type
_entity.pdbx_description
1 polymer ?
#
loop_
_entity_poly.entity_id
_entity_poly.type
_entity_poly.pdbx_seq_one_letter_code
_entity_poly.pdbx_strand_id
1 'polypeptide(L)'
;MSFLVDTGSEVSVLPLSTTLRNQLHTSDIPHLTAANGTCIDVIGSRELTVDLSLARPMRWKFIVARIRQPILRADFLRHFGLLVGLKHHCLVDMTSWTFSNRLVKISNTKFISCLRRGSDNNDKILKKFTSLTSCFRTSELIAHSIQHHILMHGPPIFSVP
;
A
#
# COMPACT_ATOMS: atom_id res chain seq x y z
N MET A 1 -17.87 -9.40 6.38
CA MET A 1 -17.27 -8.64 5.27
C MET A 1 -15.82 -9.10 5.05
N SER A 2 -15.29 -9.02 3.84
CA SER A 2 -13.86 -9.24 3.56
C SER A 2 -13.26 -7.95 2.99
N PHE A 3 -12.04 -7.63 3.42
CA PHE A 3 -11.31 -6.44 2.98
C PHE A 3 -10.08 -6.85 2.17
N LEU A 4 -9.75 -6.07 1.15
CA LEU A 4 -8.39 -6.02 0.62
C LEU A 4 -7.53 -5.14 1.52
N VAL A 5 -6.29 -5.53 1.73
CA VAL A 5 -5.29 -4.70 2.41
C VAL A 5 -4.36 -4.14 1.35
N ASP A 6 -4.29 -2.82 1.25
CA ASP A 6 -3.54 -2.12 0.20
C ASP A 6 -2.67 -1.03 0.82
N THR A 7 -1.36 -1.21 0.80
CA THR A 7 -0.39 -0.23 1.32
C THR A 7 -0.06 0.87 0.32
N GLY A 8 -0.53 0.78 -0.93
CA GLY A 8 -0.17 1.67 -2.03
C GLY A 8 -1.06 2.90 -2.20
N SER A 9 -2.03 3.15 -1.32
CA SER A 9 -2.94 4.28 -1.41
C SER A 9 -3.33 4.80 -0.02
N GLU A 10 -3.75 6.06 0.02
CA GLU A 10 -3.90 6.82 1.25
C GLU A 10 -5.17 6.50 2.03
N VAL A 11 -6.32 6.28 1.37
CA VAL A 11 -7.63 6.28 2.04
C VAL A 11 -8.37 4.94 1.98
N SER A 12 -8.97 4.55 3.11
CA SER A 12 -9.76 3.33 3.24
C SER A 12 -11.18 3.52 2.70
N VAL A 13 -11.65 2.55 1.91
CA VAL A 13 -12.87 2.71 1.10
C VAL A 13 -13.84 1.54 1.25
N LEU A 14 -15.13 1.86 1.29
CA LEU A 14 -16.23 0.91 1.30
C LEU A 14 -17.04 0.98 0.00
N PRO A 15 -17.50 -0.17 -0.54
CA PRO A 15 -18.43 -0.20 -1.65
C PRO A 15 -19.76 0.45 -1.30
N LEU A 16 -20.28 1.26 -2.22
CA LEU A 16 -21.64 1.80 -2.14
C LEU A 16 -22.68 0.67 -1.97
N SER A 17 -22.49 -0.47 -2.64
CA SER A 17 -23.40 -1.63 -2.56
C SER A 17 -23.54 -2.22 -1.16
N THR A 18 -22.58 -1.97 -0.27
CA THR A 18 -22.59 -2.47 1.12
C THR A 18 -23.02 -1.42 2.13
N THR A 19 -23.51 -0.27 1.66
CA THR A 19 -23.82 0.90 2.48
C THR A 19 -25.29 1.29 2.33
N LEU A 20 -26.01 1.34 3.45
CA LEU A 20 -27.38 1.85 3.47
C LEU A 20 -27.38 3.38 3.41
N ARG A 21 -28.37 3.97 2.74
CA ARG A 21 -28.47 5.42 2.52
C ARG A 21 -28.51 6.24 3.81
N ASN A 22 -29.10 5.69 4.87
CA ASN A 22 -29.19 6.34 6.19
C ASN A 22 -27.86 6.30 6.99
N GLN A 23 -26.85 5.56 6.54
CA GLN A 23 -25.52 5.50 7.17
C GLN A 23 -24.51 6.44 6.49
N LEU A 24 -24.91 7.12 5.42
CA LEU A 24 -24.04 7.97 4.61
C LEU A 24 -24.01 9.39 5.15
N HIS A 25 -22.80 9.91 5.33
CA HIS A 25 -22.53 11.31 5.57
C HIS A 25 -21.97 11.94 4.30
N THR A 26 -22.65 12.96 3.77
CA THR A 26 -22.35 13.55 2.45
C THR A 26 -21.65 14.91 2.53
N SER A 27 -21.20 15.34 3.71
CA SER A 27 -20.35 16.52 3.83
C SER A 27 -18.91 16.20 3.41
N ASP A 28 -18.24 17.17 2.78
CA ASP A 28 -16.80 17.15 2.45
C ASP A 28 -16.36 15.89 1.69
N ILE A 29 -16.98 15.67 0.53
CA ILE A 29 -16.69 14.53 -0.34
C ILE A 29 -15.33 14.75 -1.03
N PRO A 30 -14.31 13.90 -0.78
CA PRO A 30 -13.01 14.05 -1.42
C PRO A 30 -13.04 13.59 -2.88
N HIS A 31 -12.20 14.21 -3.71
CA HIS A 31 -11.89 13.71 -5.04
C HIS A 31 -10.84 12.61 -4.95
N LEU A 32 -11.18 11.41 -5.41
CA LEU A 32 -10.27 10.26 -5.42
C LEU A 32 -9.96 9.86 -6.86
N THR A 33 -8.70 9.52 -7.11
CA THR A 33 -8.22 9.03 -8.41
C THR A 33 -7.63 7.63 -8.24
N ALA A 34 -8.03 6.71 -9.11
CA ALA A 34 -7.49 5.35 -9.13
C ALA A 34 -6.08 5.31 -9.77
N ALA A 35 -5.37 4.20 -9.59
CA ALA A 35 -4.00 4.04 -10.12
C ALA A 35 -3.91 4.13 -11.66
N ASN A 36 -5.01 3.87 -12.37
CA ASN A 36 -5.11 4.04 -13.83
C ASN A 36 -5.40 5.49 -14.26
N GLY A 37 -5.49 6.44 -13.31
CA GLY A 37 -5.78 7.85 -13.57
C GLY A 37 -7.28 8.19 -13.70
N THR A 38 -8.19 7.21 -13.57
CA THR A 38 -9.62 7.49 -13.64
C THR A 38 -10.15 8.02 -12.30
N CYS A 39 -11.08 8.97 -12.35
CA CYS A 39 -11.82 9.43 -11.17
C CYS A 39 -12.61 8.27 -10.55
N ILE A 40 -12.62 8.21 -9.22
CA ILE A 40 -13.45 7.28 -8.46
C ILE A 40 -14.69 8.05 -7.98
N ASP A 41 -15.88 7.55 -8.35
CA ASP A 41 -17.15 8.11 -7.89
C ASP A 41 -17.31 7.91 -6.38
N VAL A 42 -17.06 8.97 -5.61
CA VAL A 42 -17.29 9.03 -4.16
C VAL A 42 -18.68 9.58 -3.87
N ILE A 43 -19.41 8.91 -2.98
CA ILE A 43 -20.78 9.26 -2.60
C ILE A 43 -20.82 9.97 -1.23
N GLY A 44 -19.87 9.65 -0.36
CA GLY A 44 -19.81 10.22 0.98
C GLY A 44 -18.86 9.42 1.86
N SER A 45 -19.14 9.42 3.15
CA SER A 45 -18.38 8.67 4.15
C SER A 45 -19.32 7.95 5.12
N ARG A 46 -18.80 6.93 5.80
CA ARG A 46 -19.50 6.26 6.91
C ARG A 46 -18.50 5.76 7.93
N GLU A 47 -18.91 5.74 9.20
CA GLU A 47 -18.15 5.05 10.22
C GLU A 47 -18.53 3.57 10.28
N LEU A 48 -17.53 2.71 10.41
CA LEU A 48 -17.72 1.28 10.56
C LEU A 48 -16.70 0.75 11.58
N THR A 49 -17.17 -0.09 12.49
CA THR A 49 -16.29 -0.87 13.37
C THR A 49 -15.84 -2.13 12.65
N VAL A 50 -14.54 -2.25 12.44
CA VAL A 50 -13.91 -3.43 11.84
C VAL A 50 -13.35 -4.30 12.96
N ASP A 51 -13.75 -5.57 12.96
CA ASP A 51 -13.14 -6.61 13.78
C ASP A 51 -12.27 -7.49 12.86
N LEU A 52 -10.96 -7.44 13.08
CA LEU A 52 -9.95 -8.22 12.34
C LEU A 52 -9.52 -9.48 13.10
N SER A 53 -10.27 -9.87 14.14
CA SER A 53 -9.87 -10.90 15.10
C SER A 53 -8.53 -10.57 15.75
N LEU A 54 -8.28 -9.27 15.90
CA LEU A 54 -7.24 -8.70 16.75
C LEU A 54 -7.92 -8.33 18.07
N ALA A 55 -7.17 -8.26 19.17
CA ALA A 55 -7.72 -8.14 20.52
C ALA A 55 -8.55 -6.85 20.81
N ARG A 56 -8.80 -6.00 19.80
CA ARG A 56 -9.64 -4.80 19.89
C ARG A 56 -10.44 -4.55 18.60
N PRO A 57 -11.68 -4.05 18.72
CA PRO A 57 -12.43 -3.52 17.57
C PRO A 57 -11.86 -2.17 17.12
N MET A 58 -11.95 -1.88 15.82
CA MET A 58 -11.36 -0.69 15.20
C MET A 58 -12.44 0.14 14.50
N ARG A 59 -12.92 1.20 15.15
CA ARG A 59 -13.91 2.14 14.58
C ARG A 59 -13.21 3.13 13.67
N TRP A 60 -13.59 3.16 12.39
CA TRP A 60 -12.95 4.03 11.40
C TRP A 60 -13.96 4.72 10.49
N LYS A 61 -13.65 5.94 10.06
CA LYS A 61 -14.41 6.69 9.06
C LYS A 61 -13.90 6.31 7.66
N PHE A 62 -14.70 5.57 6.93
CA PHE A 62 -14.42 5.13 5.57
C PHE A 62 -15.02 6.10 4.55
N ILE A 63 -14.34 6.23 3.42
CA ILE A 63 -14.93 6.82 2.23
C ILE A 63 -15.83 5.77 1.55
N VAL A 64 -17.01 6.18 1.09
CA VAL A 64 -17.95 5.31 0.38
C VAL A 64 -17.91 5.67 -1.10
N ALA A 65 -17.57 4.70 -1.94
CA ALA A 65 -17.40 4.92 -3.37
C ALA A 65 -17.97 3.77 -4.21
N ARG A 66 -18.14 4.00 -5.51
CA ARG A 66 -18.59 2.99 -6.49
C ARG A 66 -17.46 2.02 -6.86
N ILE A 67 -17.06 1.19 -5.89
CA ILE A 67 -16.07 0.12 -6.05
C ILE A 67 -16.69 -1.26 -5.76
N ARG A 68 -15.99 -2.33 -6.12
CA ARG A 68 -16.50 -3.71 -5.98
C ARG A 68 -16.20 -4.36 -4.63
N GLN A 69 -15.04 -4.05 -4.03
CA GLN A 69 -14.57 -4.70 -2.81
C GLN A 69 -14.10 -3.66 -1.78
N PRO A 70 -14.35 -3.87 -0.48
CA PRO A 70 -13.80 -3.05 0.59
C PRO A 70 -12.28 -3.06 0.64
N ILE A 71 -11.67 -1.92 0.94
CA ILE A 71 -10.21 -1.78 0.98
C ILE A 71 -9.79 -1.06 2.27
N LEU A 72 -8.92 -1.71 3.05
CA LEU A 72 -8.17 -1.12 4.15
C LEU A 72 -6.84 -0.60 3.61
N ARG A 73 -6.53 0.64 3.94
CA ARG A 73 -5.41 1.39 3.35
C ARG A 73 -4.48 1.98 4.39
N ALA A 74 -3.47 2.71 3.92
CA ALA A 74 -2.41 3.27 4.77
C ALA A 74 -2.96 4.16 5.90
N ASP A 75 -4.05 4.88 5.70
CA ASP A 75 -4.74 5.64 6.75
C ASP A 75 -5.14 4.77 7.94
N PHE A 76 -5.91 3.71 7.69
CA PHE A 76 -6.39 2.77 8.70
C PHE A 76 -5.23 2.02 9.34
N LEU A 77 -4.32 1.48 8.52
CA LEU A 77 -3.18 0.69 8.99
C LEU A 77 -2.28 1.51 9.91
N ARG A 78 -1.96 2.75 9.52
CA ARG A 78 -1.13 3.65 10.32
C ARG A 78 -1.84 4.09 11.59
N HIS A 79 -3.14 4.42 11.52
CA HIS A 79 -3.89 4.88 12.68
C HIS A 79 -3.95 3.81 13.77
N PHE A 80 -4.17 2.54 13.41
CA PHE A 80 -4.26 1.44 14.38
C PHE A 80 -2.94 0.72 14.66
N GLY A 81 -1.82 1.16 14.07
CA GLY A 81 -0.50 0.54 14.28
C GLY A 81 -0.43 -0.88 13.74
N LEU A 82 -0.88 -1.12 12.51
CA LEU A 82 -0.93 -2.45 11.90
C LEU A 82 0.20 -2.64 10.88
N LEU A 83 0.93 -3.75 11.03
CA LEU A 83 1.91 -4.23 10.06
C LEU A 83 1.30 -5.27 9.12
N VAL A 84 1.69 -5.21 7.86
CA VAL A 84 1.31 -6.22 6.86
C VAL A 84 2.38 -7.32 6.80
N GLY A 85 2.08 -8.47 7.39
CA GLY A 85 2.92 -9.65 7.34
C GLY A 85 2.73 -10.41 6.02
N LEU A 86 3.52 -10.08 5.00
CA LEU A 86 3.41 -10.68 3.67
C LEU A 86 3.67 -12.20 3.66
N LYS A 87 4.70 -12.66 4.40
CA LYS A 87 5.07 -14.08 4.48
C LYS A 87 3.95 -14.96 5.04
N HIS A 88 3.23 -14.45 6.03
CA HIS A 88 2.20 -15.18 6.74
C HIS A 88 0.78 -14.75 6.34
N HIS A 89 0.65 -13.86 5.34
CA HIS A 89 -0.62 -13.30 4.87
C HIS A 89 -1.52 -12.84 6.01
N CYS A 90 -0.97 -12.06 6.94
CA CYS A 90 -1.65 -11.60 8.15
C CYS A 90 -1.39 -10.12 8.44
N LEU A 91 -2.22 -9.55 9.30
CA LEU A 91 -1.95 -8.27 9.94
C LEU A 91 -1.38 -8.53 11.33
N VAL A 92 -0.36 -7.77 11.71
CA VAL A 92 0.23 -7.79 13.05
C VAL A 92 -0.10 -6.47 13.73
N ASP A 93 -0.63 -6.57 14.93
CA ASP A 93 -0.88 -5.43 15.78
C ASP A 93 0.40 -5.03 16.52
N MET A 94 0.91 -3.83 16.30
CA MET A 94 2.15 -3.39 16.95
C MET A 94 2.00 -3.19 18.47
N THR A 95 0.78 -2.98 18.98
CA THR A 95 0.56 -2.72 20.40
C THR A 95 0.49 -4.02 21.20
N SER A 96 -0.27 -5.00 20.72
CA SER A 96 -0.48 -6.28 21.41
C SER A 96 0.37 -7.42 20.86
N TRP A 97 1.09 -7.20 19.76
CA TRP A 97 1.84 -8.22 19.02
C TRP A 97 0.98 -9.44 18.61
N THR A 98 -0.32 -9.20 18.42
CA THR A 98 -1.29 -10.23 18.02
C THR A 98 -1.40 -10.28 16.50
N PHE A 99 -1.65 -11.49 15.98
CA PHE A 99 -1.81 -11.76 14.56
C PHE A 99 -3.28 -11.91 14.21
N SER A 100 -3.71 -11.37 13.08
CA SER A 100 -5.08 -11.58 12.60
C SER A 100 -5.31 -13.06 12.28
N ASN A 101 -6.30 -13.67 12.92
CA ASN A 101 -6.56 -15.12 12.81
C ASN A 101 -7.09 -15.57 11.43
N ARG A 102 -7.52 -14.63 10.59
CA ARG A 102 -8.01 -14.91 9.24
C ARG A 102 -6.86 -14.79 8.26
N LEU A 103 -6.57 -15.91 7.57
CA LEU A 103 -5.92 -15.89 6.26
C LEU A 103 -6.48 -14.70 5.49
N VAL A 104 -5.64 -13.69 5.21
CA VAL A 104 -5.96 -12.71 4.17
C VAL A 104 -6.23 -13.56 2.95
N LYS A 105 -7.52 -13.73 2.58
CA LYS A 105 -7.90 -14.52 1.41
C LYS A 105 -7.16 -13.88 0.25
N ILE A 106 -6.11 -14.54 -0.21
CA ILE A 106 -5.49 -14.21 -1.48
C ILE A 106 -6.62 -14.48 -2.47
N SER A 107 -7.27 -13.41 -2.93
CA SER A 107 -8.11 -13.54 -4.11
C SER A 107 -7.17 -14.10 -5.18
N ASN A 108 -7.44 -15.30 -5.70
CA ASN A 108 -6.65 -15.90 -6.79
C ASN A 108 -6.60 -15.01 -8.06
N THR A 109 -7.34 -13.89 -8.06
CA THR A 109 -7.03 -12.76 -8.93
C THR A 109 -5.66 -12.21 -8.57
N LYS A 110 -4.66 -12.62 -9.37
CA LYS A 110 -3.36 -11.96 -9.52
C LYS A 110 -3.61 -10.48 -9.83
N PHE A 111 -3.85 -9.66 -8.81
CA PHE A 111 -3.68 -8.22 -8.94
C PHE A 111 -2.18 -8.00 -8.95
N ILE A 112 -1.63 -7.94 -10.16
CA ILE A 112 -0.46 -7.12 -10.39
C ILE A 112 -0.91 -5.73 -9.94
N SER A 113 -0.44 -5.27 -8.78
CA SER A 113 -0.39 -3.84 -8.54
C SER A 113 0.49 -3.31 -9.67
N CYS A 114 -0.16 -2.80 -10.70
CA CYS A 114 0.56 -2.27 -11.84
C CYS A 114 1.38 -1.11 -11.28
N LEU A 115 2.69 -1.30 -11.10
CA LEU A 115 3.64 -0.24 -11.39
C LEU A 115 3.24 0.22 -12.78
N ARG A 116 2.46 1.30 -12.86
CA ARG A 116 2.00 1.81 -14.14
C ARG A 116 3.26 2.22 -14.87
N ARG A 117 3.65 1.42 -15.86
CA ARG A 117 4.49 1.89 -16.95
C ARG A 117 3.63 2.95 -17.64
N GLY A 118 3.79 4.19 -17.18
CA GLY A 118 3.06 5.32 -17.72
C GLY A 118 3.39 5.43 -19.20
N SER A 119 2.36 5.69 -20.01
CA SER A 119 2.46 5.78 -21.47
C SER A 119 3.66 6.62 -21.94
N ASP A 120 4.62 5.93 -22.53
CA ASP A 120 5.34 6.17 -23.79
C ASP A 120 6.03 7.51 -24.08
N ASN A 121 6.30 8.37 -23.09
CA ASN A 121 7.33 9.41 -23.24
C ASN A 121 8.62 9.13 -22.47
N ASN A 122 8.52 8.54 -21.27
CA ASN A 122 9.69 8.27 -20.43
C ASN A 122 10.28 6.86 -20.64
N ASP A 123 9.58 5.98 -21.34
CA ASP A 123 10.05 4.62 -21.62
C ASP A 123 11.35 4.60 -22.43
N LYS A 124 11.55 5.58 -23.31
CA LYS A 124 12.81 5.75 -24.05
C LYS A 124 13.97 6.10 -23.11
N ILE A 125 13.72 6.94 -22.10
CA ILE A 125 14.72 7.36 -21.12
C ILE A 125 15.02 6.21 -20.14
N LEU A 126 13.99 5.52 -19.66
CA LEU A 126 14.14 4.37 -18.76
C LEU A 126 14.87 3.20 -19.46
N LYS A 127 14.61 2.95 -20.75
CA LYS A 127 15.38 1.99 -21.56
C LYS A 127 16.82 2.47 -21.83
N LYS A 128 17.04 3.77 -21.98
CA LYS A 128 18.38 4.35 -22.15
C LYS A 128 19.24 4.17 -20.89
N PHE A 129 18.62 4.24 -19.71
CA PHE A 129 19.31 4.12 -18.42
C PHE A 129 18.78 2.94 -17.60
N THR A 130 18.77 1.75 -18.21
CA THR A 130 18.20 0.54 -17.59
C THR A 130 18.89 0.19 -16.26
N SER A 131 20.18 0.52 -16.11
CA SER A 131 20.96 0.37 -14.88
C SER A 131 20.40 1.15 -13.68
N LEU A 132 19.71 2.28 -13.90
CA LEU A 132 19.07 3.07 -12.83
C LEU A 132 17.78 2.44 -12.32
N THR A 133 17.12 1.62 -13.14
CA THR A 133 15.87 0.93 -12.80
C THR A 133 16.07 -0.52 -12.36
N SER A 134 17.30 -1.04 -12.51
CA SER A 134 17.67 -2.37 -12.05
C SER A 134 17.96 -2.35 -10.55
N CYS A 135 17.30 -3.22 -9.79
CA CYS A 135 17.58 -3.41 -8.36
C CYS A 135 18.93 -4.12 -8.10
N PHE A 136 19.61 -4.54 -9.17
CA PHE A 136 20.93 -5.14 -9.14
C PHE A 136 21.93 -4.17 -9.76
N ARG A 137 23.03 -3.87 -9.04
CA ARG A 137 24.17 -3.15 -9.61
C ARG A 137 24.69 -3.97 -10.79
N THR A 138 24.57 -3.45 -12.00
CA THR A 138 25.27 -4.00 -13.14
C THR A 138 26.76 -3.79 -12.91
N SER A 139 27.53 -4.88 -12.96
CA SER A 139 29.00 -4.89 -12.92
C SER A 139 29.58 -4.34 -14.23
N GLU A 140 29.07 -3.19 -14.70
CA GLU A 140 29.63 -2.55 -15.89
C GLU A 140 30.94 -1.86 -15.54
N LEU A 141 31.95 -2.07 -16.40
CA LEU A 141 33.23 -1.37 -16.34
C LEU A 141 32.97 0.13 -16.48
N ILE A 142 33.17 0.86 -15.37
CA ILE A 142 33.03 2.30 -15.29
C ILE A 142 34.00 2.94 -16.30
N ALA A 143 33.47 3.63 -17.31
CA ALA A 143 34.23 4.28 -18.39
C ALA A 143 34.83 5.64 -17.99
N HIS A 144 35.15 5.84 -16.72
CA HIS A 144 35.86 7.03 -16.24
C HIS A 144 36.89 6.64 -15.17
N SER A 145 38.06 7.26 -15.24
CA SER A 145 39.20 7.00 -14.34
C SER A 145 39.00 7.53 -12.92
N ILE A 146 37.87 8.20 -12.64
CA ILE A 146 37.56 8.74 -11.32
C ILE A 146 36.96 7.62 -10.47
N GLN A 147 37.70 7.22 -9.44
CA GLN A 147 37.24 6.33 -8.38
C GLN A 147 37.02 7.15 -7.11
N HIS A 148 35.85 7.00 -6.48
CA HIS A 148 35.62 7.52 -5.15
C HIS A 148 36.22 6.53 -4.14
N HIS A 149 37.33 6.91 -3.52
CA HIS A 149 37.92 6.16 -2.41
C HIS A 149 37.42 6.74 -1.08
N ILE A 150 36.77 5.91 -0.26
CA ILE A 150 36.43 6.29 1.11
C ILE A 150 37.62 5.90 1.99
N LEU A 151 38.38 6.88 2.44
CA LEU A 151 39.46 6.68 3.42
C LEU A 151 38.82 6.36 4.77
N MET A 152 38.90 5.09 5.17
CA MET A 152 38.51 4.66 6.51
C MET A 152 39.77 4.59 7.38
N HIS A 153 39.81 5.38 8.45
CA HIS A 153 40.83 5.24 9.50
C HIS A 153 40.29 4.37 10.63
N GLY A 154 40.92 3.23 10.86
CA GLY A 154 40.58 2.29 11.93
C GLY A 154 40.08 0.92 11.44
N PRO A 155 40.01 -0.08 12.34
CA PRO A 155 39.54 -1.41 12.00
C PRO A 155 38.06 -1.39 11.59
N PRO A 156 37.62 -2.30 10.69
CA PRO A 156 36.23 -2.37 10.25
C PRO A 156 35.30 -2.54 11.46
N ILE A 157 34.38 -1.59 11.63
CA ILE A 157 33.34 -1.71 12.65
C ILE A 157 32.26 -2.62 12.05
N PHE A 158 32.19 -3.85 12.54
CA PHE A 158 31.15 -4.80 12.17
C PHE A 158 29.80 -4.28 12.65
N SER A 159 28.90 -3.96 11.72
CA SER A 159 27.47 -3.77 12.04
C SER A 159 26.72 -5.05 11.68
N VAL A 160 26.21 -5.74 12.69
CA VAL A 160 25.26 -6.84 12.49
C VAL A 160 23.90 -6.21 12.14
N PRO A 161 23.14 -6.76 11.17
CA PRO A 161 21.77 -6.32 10.90
C PRO A 161 20.84 -6.43 12.12
#